data_AF-A0AAU6IP36-F1
#
_entry.id   AF-A0AAU6IP36-F1
#
_cell.length_a   1.000
_cell.length_b   1.000
_cell.length_c   1.000
_cell.angle_alpha   90.00
_cell.angle_beta   90.00
_cell.angle_gamma   90.00
#
_symmetry.space_group_name_H-M   'P 1'
#
loop_
_entity.id
_entity.type
_entity.pdbx_description
1 polymer ?
#
loop_
_entity_poly.entity_id
_entity_poly.type
_entity_poly.pdbx_seq_one_letter_code
_entity_poly.pdbx_strand_id
1 'polypeptide(L)'
;MSAEQQVSGFFRAGPIWRDANVRTGPSLGSRIIELLLPDDGADYRADAWTVGEEVVEGTIISDIWLRLVRGGWCSAVNFDQDIVAGIPEECQIPPNEVGQAGR
;
A
#
# COMPACT_ATOMS: atom_id res chain seq x y z
N MET A 1 31.02 4.45 3.40
CA MET A 1 29.76 3.68 3.35
C MET A 1 29.18 3.73 4.76
N SER A 2 28.18 4.57 4.97
CA SER A 2 27.46 4.65 6.24
C SER A 2 25.99 4.50 5.91
N ALA A 3 25.38 3.46 6.47
CA ALA A 3 23.96 3.14 6.31
C ALA A 3 23.13 4.34 6.77
N GLU A 4 22.54 5.06 5.83
CA GLU A 4 21.56 6.08 6.13
C GLU A 4 20.30 5.39 6.67
N GLN A 5 19.89 5.88 7.82
CA GLN A 5 18.88 5.32 8.71
C GLN A 5 17.57 5.05 7.96
N GLN A 6 17.23 3.78 7.82
CA GLN A 6 15.88 3.37 7.50
C GLN A 6 15.00 3.65 8.72
N VAL A 7 14.31 4.78 8.72
CA VAL A 7 13.27 5.07 9.71
C VAL A 7 12.12 4.13 9.41
N SER A 8 12.10 2.97 10.07
CA SER A 8 10.97 2.04 10.05
C SER A 8 9.84 2.64 10.88
N GLY A 9 9.14 3.60 10.28
CA GLY A 9 7.84 4.07 10.73
C GLY A 9 6.75 3.28 10.02
N PHE A 10 5.79 2.74 10.78
CA PHE A 10 4.53 2.28 10.20
C PHE A 10 3.56 3.46 10.17
N PHE A 11 2.76 3.58 9.12
CA PHE A 11 1.67 4.55 9.05
C PHE A 11 0.32 3.85 8.92
N ARG A 12 -0.73 4.55 9.35
CA ARG A 12 -2.11 4.06 9.27
C ARG A 12 -2.59 4.21 7.82
N ALA A 13 -3.05 3.12 7.22
CA ALA A 13 -3.74 3.13 5.94
C ALA A 13 -5.24 3.42 6.11
N GLY A 14 -5.80 3.08 7.27
CA GLY A 14 -7.22 3.27 7.56
C GLY A 14 -8.06 2.02 7.29
N PRO A 15 -9.38 2.09 7.51
CA PRO A 15 -10.29 0.97 7.24
C PRO A 15 -10.38 0.68 5.74
N ILE A 16 -10.83 -0.53 5.41
CA ILE A 16 -11.12 -0.93 4.04
C ILE A 16 -12.61 -0.75 3.78
N TRP A 17 -12.97 0.03 2.76
CA TRP A 17 -14.38 0.33 2.46
C TRP A 17 -15.02 -0.63 1.46
N ARG A 18 -14.22 -1.48 0.79
CA ARG A 18 -14.67 -2.50 -0.18
C ARG A 18 -13.72 -3.69 -0.25
N ASP A 19 -14.13 -4.80 -0.87
CA ASP A 19 -13.26 -5.95 -1.16
C ASP A 19 -11.93 -5.50 -1.79
N ALA A 20 -10.81 -5.86 -1.16
CA ALA A 20 -9.48 -5.39 -1.51
C ALA A 20 -8.50 -6.56 -1.74
N ASN A 21 -7.90 -6.58 -2.93
CA ASN A 21 -6.90 -7.57 -3.28
C ASN A 21 -5.52 -7.15 -2.79
N VAL A 22 -4.91 -7.96 -1.93
CA VAL A 22 -3.49 -7.86 -1.58
C VAL A 22 -2.69 -8.69 -2.58
N ARG A 23 -1.66 -8.08 -3.16
CA ARG A 23 -0.89 -8.64 -4.28
C ARG A 23 0.59 -8.76 -3.95
N THR A 24 1.30 -9.58 -4.73
CA THR A 24 2.77 -9.71 -4.61
C THR A 24 3.54 -8.47 -5.04
N GLY A 25 2.89 -7.55 -5.76
CA GLY A 25 3.49 -6.32 -6.30
C GLY A 25 2.44 -5.25 -6.57
N PRO A 26 2.86 -3.99 -6.78
CA PRO A 26 1.99 -2.83 -6.95
C PRO A 26 1.43 -2.73 -8.38
N SER A 27 0.76 -3.79 -8.84
CA SER A 27 0.20 -3.87 -10.19
C SER A 27 -1.01 -4.81 -10.24
N LEU A 28 -1.97 -4.53 -11.12
CA LEU A 28 -3.14 -5.38 -11.38
C LEU A 28 -2.76 -6.74 -11.99
N GLY A 29 -1.60 -6.82 -12.65
CA GLY A 29 -1.02 -8.07 -13.14
C GLY A 29 -0.33 -8.92 -12.06
N SER A 30 -0.05 -8.35 -10.88
CA SER A 30 0.58 -9.10 -9.79
C SER A 30 -0.38 -10.11 -9.16
N ARG A 31 0.14 -11.29 -8.80
CA ARG A 31 -0.62 -12.38 -8.17
C ARG A 31 -1.29 -11.89 -6.88
N ILE A 32 -2.57 -12.22 -6.72
CA ILE A 32 -3.33 -12.01 -5.49
C ILE A 32 -2.90 -13.07 -4.46
N ILE A 33 -2.64 -12.63 -3.22
CA ILE A 33 -2.22 -13.50 -2.11
C ILE A 33 -3.20 -13.48 -0.93
N GLU A 34 -4.02 -12.44 -0.82
CA GLU A 34 -5.05 -12.31 0.21
C GLU A 34 -6.19 -11.42 -0.31
N LEU A 35 -7.42 -11.72 0.12
CA LEU A 35 -8.60 -10.88 -0.08
C LEU A 35 -9.01 -10.33 1.29
N LEU A 36 -9.04 -9.00 1.41
CA LEU A 36 -9.55 -8.31 2.60
C LEU A 36 -10.98 -7.84 2.31
N LEU A 37 -11.86 -8.01 3.28
CA LEU A 37 -13.26 -7.62 3.18
C LEU A 37 -13.47 -6.26 3.84
N PRO A 38 -14.56 -5.54 3.48
CA PRO A 38 -14.88 -4.26 4.08
C PRO A 38 -15.00 -4.39 5.60
N ASP A 39 -14.45 -3.41 6.31
CA ASP A 39 -14.59 -3.28 7.75
C ASP A 39 -14.71 -1.82 8.17
N ASP A 40 -15.30 -1.60 9.34
CA ASP A 40 -15.63 -0.29 9.89
C ASP A 40 -14.60 0.19 10.93
N GLY A 41 -13.52 -0.56 11.15
CA GLY A 41 -12.62 -0.30 12.27
C GLY A 41 -11.30 -1.06 12.31
N ALA A 42 -10.89 -1.76 11.24
CA ALA A 42 -9.55 -2.33 11.24
C ALA A 42 -8.52 -1.25 10.93
N ASP A 43 -7.58 -1.05 11.86
CA ASP A 43 -6.42 -0.19 11.66
C ASP A 43 -5.37 -0.90 10.81
N TYR A 44 -5.59 -0.96 9.49
CA TYR A 44 -4.54 -1.44 8.59
C TYR A 44 -3.32 -0.52 8.67
N ARG A 45 -2.15 -1.14 8.80
CA ARG A 45 -0.86 -0.46 8.84
C ARG A 45 -0.06 -0.81 7.60
N ALA A 46 0.63 0.19 7.07
CA ALA A 46 1.59 0.03 6.02
C ALA A 46 2.98 0.42 6.52
N ASP A 47 4.00 -0.27 5.99
CA ASP A 47 5.41 0.03 6.26
C ASP A 47 6.09 0.77 5.11
N ALA A 48 5.41 0.87 3.96
CA ALA A 48 5.88 1.56 2.78
C ALA A 48 4.73 1.88 1.82
N TRP A 49 4.98 2.81 0.90
CA TRP A 49 4.15 3.01 -0.29
C TRP A 49 5.00 3.22 -1.54
N THR A 50 4.41 3.04 -2.71
CA THR A 50 5.04 3.31 -4.00
C THR A 50 3.99 3.77 -5.00
N VAL A 51 4.44 4.45 -6.06
CA VAL A 51 3.67 4.57 -7.29
C VAL A 51 3.75 3.24 -8.06
N GLY A 52 2.61 2.77 -8.57
CA GLY A 52 2.45 1.53 -9.31
C GLY A 52 1.47 1.67 -10.47
N GLU A 53 0.83 0.57 -10.86
CA GLU A 53 -0.21 0.61 -11.90
C GLU A 53 -1.44 1.38 -11.39
N GLU A 54 -1.97 2.29 -12.19
CA GLU A 54 -3.17 3.06 -11.87
C GLU A 54 -4.38 2.12 -11.71
N VAL A 55 -5.12 2.30 -10.63
CA VAL A 55 -6.37 1.58 -10.37
C VAL A 55 -7.52 2.58 -10.40
N VAL A 56 -8.56 2.22 -11.16
CA VAL A 56 -9.79 2.99 -11.31
C VAL A 56 -10.93 2.20 -10.70
N GLU A 57 -11.56 2.75 -9.67
CA GLU A 57 -12.71 2.16 -9.00
C GLU A 57 -13.84 3.19 -8.88
N GLY A 58 -14.79 3.14 -9.82
CA GLY A 58 -15.83 4.16 -9.94
C GLY A 58 -15.22 5.51 -10.28
N THR A 59 -15.29 6.46 -9.34
CA THR A 59 -14.73 7.81 -9.47
C THR A 59 -13.38 7.98 -8.78
N ILE A 60 -12.91 6.96 -8.04
CA ILE A 60 -11.63 7.01 -7.32
C ILE A 60 -10.56 6.46 -8.25
N ILE A 61 -9.51 7.25 -8.44
CA ILE A 61 -8.36 6.91 -9.28
C ILE A 61 -7.12 7.09 -8.42
N SER A 62 -6.27 6.07 -8.35
CA SER A 62 -5.00 6.14 -7.64
C SER A 62 -3.97 5.21 -8.24
N ASP A 63 -2.76 5.72 -8.41
CA ASP A 63 -1.54 4.98 -8.71
C ASP A 63 -0.73 4.63 -7.44
N ILE A 64 -1.22 5.03 -6.26
CA ILE A 64 -0.61 4.72 -4.98
C ILE A 64 -0.93 3.29 -4.55
N TRP A 65 0.12 2.57 -4.15
CA TRP A 65 0.05 1.24 -3.57
C TRP A 65 0.74 1.23 -2.21
N LEU A 66 0.06 0.63 -1.23
CA LEU A 66 0.53 0.51 0.14
C LEU A 66 1.04 -0.90 0.39
N ARG A 67 2.24 -1.04 0.94
CA ARG A 67 2.73 -2.34 1.43
C ARG A 67 2.25 -2.52 2.85
N LEU A 68 1.35 -3.47 3.06
CA LEU A 68 0.80 -3.74 4.38
C LEU A 68 1.85 -4.42 5.26
N VAL A 69 1.84 -4.14 6.56
CA VAL A 69 2.75 -4.78 7.55
C VAL A 69 2.60 -6.30 7.57
N ARG A 70 1.40 -6.79 7.24
CA ARG A 70 1.10 -8.22 7.10
C ARG A 70 1.68 -8.85 5.81
N GLY A 71 2.31 -8.05 4.97
CA GLY A 71 2.87 -8.43 3.69
C GLY A 71 1.96 -8.09 2.50
N GLY A 72 2.59 -7.92 1.34
CA GLY A 72 1.92 -7.65 0.07
C GLY A 72 1.48 -6.19 -0.11
N TRP A 73 1.03 -5.91 -1.33
CA TRP A 73 0.67 -4.59 -1.81
C TRP A 73 -0.83 -4.49 -2.05
N CYS A 74 -1.45 -3.42 -1.55
CA CYS A 74 -2.85 -3.12 -1.80
C CYS A 74 -2.96 -1.71 -2.38
N SER A 75 -3.80 -1.54 -3.41
CA SER A 75 -4.04 -0.21 -3.97
C SER A 75 -4.73 0.69 -2.94
N ALA A 76 -4.29 1.95 -2.89
CA ALA A 76 -4.83 2.96 -1.99
C ALA A 76 -6.31 3.28 -2.24
N VAL A 77 -6.84 2.96 -3.44
CA VAL A 77 -8.26 3.14 -3.76
C VAL A 77 -9.19 2.39 -2.79
N ASN A 78 -8.70 1.35 -2.11
CA ASN A 78 -9.51 0.52 -1.21
C ASN A 78 -9.54 1.01 0.24
N PHE A 79 -8.77 2.05 0.56
CA PHE A 79 -8.70 2.63 1.89
C PHE A 79 -9.45 3.97 1.97
N ASP A 80 -9.61 4.47 3.19
CA ASP A 80 -10.12 5.82 3.42
C ASP A 80 -9.19 6.87 2.78
N GLN A 81 -9.74 7.65 1.85
CA GLN A 81 -8.98 8.59 1.04
C GLN A 81 -8.45 9.79 1.85
N ASP A 82 -9.11 10.16 2.95
CA ASP A 82 -8.63 11.25 3.82
C ASP A 82 -7.35 10.83 4.56
N ILE A 83 -7.24 9.55 4.88
CA ILE A 83 -6.03 8.98 5.50
C ILE A 83 -4.93 8.82 4.46
N VAL A 84 -5.27 8.35 3.25
CA VAL A 84 -4.31 8.20 2.14
C VAL A 84 -3.70 9.55 1.75
N ALA A 85 -4.44 10.66 1.83
CA ALA A 85 -3.91 12.00 1.55
C ALA A 85 -2.80 12.45 2.52
N GLY A 86 -2.66 11.79 3.67
CA GLY A 86 -1.66 12.09 4.70
C GLY A 86 -0.52 11.07 4.80
N ILE A 87 -0.31 10.20 3.80
CA ILE A 87 0.79 9.22 3.86
C ILE A 87 2.17 9.91 3.88
N PRO A 88 3.09 9.46 4.74
CA PRO A 88 4.41 10.09 4.89
C PRO A 88 5.32 9.84 3.69
N GLU A 89 5.96 10.89 3.17
CA GLU A 89 6.91 10.81 2.04
C GLU A 89 8.13 9.94 2.37
N GLU A 90 8.58 9.95 3.63
CA GLU A 90 9.72 9.17 4.10
C GLU A 90 9.51 7.65 4.03
N CYS A 91 8.26 7.19 3.89
CA CYS A 91 7.93 5.77 3.70
C CYS A 91 7.81 5.37 2.22
N GLN A 92 8.10 6.28 1.29
CA GLN A 92 8.07 5.99 -0.13
C GLN A 92 9.24 5.07 -0.51
N ILE A 93 8.95 4.00 -1.25
CA ILE A 93 9.93 3.18 -1.95
C ILE A 93 9.88 3.55 -3.43
N PRO A 94 11.02 3.86 -4.07
CA PRO A 94 11.06 4.08 -5.52
C PRO A 94 10.52 2.86 -6.30
N PRO A 95 9.74 3.05 -7.39
CA PRO A 95 9.12 1.94 -8.12
C PRO A 95 10.10 0.86 -8.60
N ASN A 96 11.35 1.23 -8.89
CA ASN A 96 12.43 0.34 -9.30
C ASN A 96 13.00 -0.54 -8.16
N GLU A 97 12.64 -0.28 -6.91
CA GLU A 97 13.15 -0.99 -5.72
C GLU A 97 12.12 -1.94 -5.09
N VAL A 98 10.87 -1.91 -5.56
CA VAL A 98 9.75 -2.70 -5.02
C VAL A 98 10.01 -4.21 -5.06
N GLY A 99 10.80 -4.69 -6.03
CA GLY A 99 11.17 -6.11 -6.19
C GLY A 99 12.36 -6.59 -5.34
N GLN A 100 13.04 -5.70 -4.62
CA GLN A 100 14.25 -6.06 -3.84
C GLN A 100 13.95 -6.37 -2.36
N ALA A 101 12.76 -6.05 -1.86
CA ALA A 101 12.37 -6.22 -0.45
C ALA A 101 11.94 -7.67 -0.10
N GLY A 102 12.56 -8.66 -0.74
CA GLY A 102 12.31 -10.09 -0.51
C GLY A 102 13.61 -10.89 -0.57
N ARG A 103 14.40 -10.81 0.49
CA ARG A 103 15.44 -11.80 0.85
C ARG A 103 15.39 -12.06 2.34
#